data_AF-A0A9D8LBV0-F1
#
_entry.id   AF-A0A9D8LBV0-F1
#
_cell.length_a   1.000
_cell.length_b   1.000
_cell.length_c   1.000
_cell.angle_alpha   90.00
_cell.angle_beta   90.00
_cell.angle_gamma   90.00
#
_symmetry.space_group_name_H-M   'P 1'
#
loop_
_entity.id
_entity.type
_entity.pdbx_description
1 polymer ?
#
loop_
_entity_poly.entity_id
_entity_poly.type
_entity_poly.pdbx_seq_one_letter_code
_entity_poly.pdbx_strand_id
1 'polypeptide(L)'
;KGTLLFVDEIHRFNRAQQDAFLPVMEDGTITLVGATTENPSFALNAALLSRARVLTFKALDEAALLFLLGRAEVLEGRELPLTPEARQQLARFADGDGRAVLTLAEEIWRAAKPGEVFDEAGLAEVIQRRAPIYDKAQDGHYNLISALHKTIRGSDPDAALYYFARMLDAGEDPRFLARRLVRMAVEDIGLADPQALIHARAAAETYEQLGSPEGELALANCVIYLATAPKSNAAYLAYKAAMRTAKQAGSLTPPKTILNAPTKLMREEGYGADYAYDHDAPDAFSGQNYWPDALGRQYFYDPPERGFEREIRKRLEYWEKLRQERGG
;
A
#
# COMPACT_ATOMS: atom_id res chain seq x y z
N LYS A 1 -3.01 -43.76 5.62
CA LYS A 1 -4.03 -42.67 5.61
C LYS A 1 -3.28 -41.41 5.23
N GLY A 2 -3.64 -40.74 4.13
CA GLY A 2 -3.04 -39.44 3.78
C GLY A 2 -3.66 -38.31 4.59
N THR A 3 -2.94 -37.21 4.78
CA THR A 3 -3.42 -36.02 5.49
C THR A 3 -3.76 -34.92 4.48
N LEU A 4 -4.98 -34.40 4.48
CA LEU A 4 -5.31 -33.20 3.71
C LEU A 4 -4.96 -31.97 4.54
N LEU A 5 -4.05 -31.14 4.02
CA LEU A 5 -3.70 -29.86 4.63
C LEU A 5 -4.37 -28.75 3.82
N PHE A 6 -5.38 -28.11 4.40
CA PHE A 6 -6.00 -26.92 3.81
C PHE A 6 -5.28 -25.67 4.33
N VAL A 7 -4.80 -24.84 3.42
CA VAL A 7 -4.15 -23.56 3.73
C VAL A 7 -4.94 -22.46 3.08
N ASP A 8 -5.64 -21.69 3.90
CA ASP A 8 -6.33 -20.49 3.45
C ASP A 8 -5.33 -19.35 3.23
N GLU A 9 -5.62 -18.47 2.29
CA GLU A 9 -4.80 -17.30 1.95
C GLU A 9 -3.31 -17.63 1.72
N ILE A 10 -3.04 -18.73 0.98
CA ILE A 10 -1.68 -19.28 0.81
C ILE A 10 -0.68 -18.28 0.21
N HIS A 11 -1.16 -17.24 -0.48
CA HIS A 11 -0.34 -16.14 -1.00
C HIS A 11 0.36 -15.30 0.08
N ARG A 12 -0.10 -15.34 1.33
CA ARG A 12 0.52 -14.59 2.44
C ARG A 12 1.85 -15.18 2.89
N PHE A 13 2.15 -16.42 2.50
CA PHE A 13 3.37 -17.09 2.90
C PHE A 13 4.53 -16.58 2.05
N ASN A 14 5.64 -16.25 2.70
CA ASN A 14 6.85 -15.90 1.98
C ASN A 14 7.45 -17.13 1.28
N ARG A 15 8.41 -16.91 0.39
CA ARG A 15 9.00 -17.98 -0.43
C ARG A 15 9.56 -19.15 0.38
N ALA A 16 10.25 -18.88 1.50
CA ALA A 16 10.82 -19.93 2.34
C ALA A 16 9.73 -20.75 3.07
N GLN A 17 8.65 -20.09 3.49
CA GLN A 17 7.49 -20.77 4.09
C GLN A 17 6.75 -21.64 3.07
N GLN A 18 6.65 -21.18 1.82
CA GLN A 18 6.09 -21.95 0.72
C GLN A 18 6.96 -23.17 0.37
N ASP A 19 8.28 -23.00 0.30
CA ASP A 19 9.23 -24.08 0.01
C ASP A 19 9.20 -25.21 1.07
N ALA A 20 8.83 -24.89 2.31
CA ALA A 20 8.71 -25.86 3.40
C ALA A 20 7.64 -26.93 3.14
N PHE A 21 6.67 -26.69 2.26
CA PHE A 21 5.64 -27.69 1.90
C PHE A 21 6.13 -28.72 0.89
N LEU A 22 7.17 -28.43 0.10
CA LEU A 22 7.57 -29.28 -1.03
C LEU A 22 7.94 -30.71 -0.60
N PRO A 23 8.79 -30.95 0.42
CA PRO A 23 9.20 -32.32 0.76
C PRO A 23 8.03 -33.21 1.18
N VAL A 24 7.10 -32.65 1.97
CA VAL A 24 5.93 -33.37 2.49
C VAL A 24 4.80 -33.53 1.48
N MET A 25 4.80 -32.72 0.42
CA MET A 25 3.93 -32.93 -0.75
C MET A 25 4.49 -34.03 -1.66
N GLU A 26 5.81 -34.06 -1.84
CA GLU A 26 6.50 -35.00 -2.73
C GLU A 26 6.53 -36.43 -2.20
N ASP A 27 6.75 -36.61 -0.89
CA ASP A 27 6.74 -37.92 -0.25
C ASP A 27 5.32 -38.46 0.04
N GLY A 28 4.29 -37.66 -0.26
CA GLY A 28 2.88 -38.01 -0.09
C GLY A 28 2.37 -37.93 1.36
N THR A 29 3.13 -37.34 2.28
CA THR A 29 2.70 -37.10 3.67
C THR A 29 1.44 -36.25 3.72
N ILE A 30 1.36 -35.22 2.87
CA ILE A 30 0.18 -34.35 2.75
C ILE A 30 -0.36 -34.26 1.32
N THR A 31 -1.68 -34.09 1.21
CA THR A 31 -2.34 -33.48 0.05
C THR A 31 -2.63 -32.03 0.40
N LEU A 32 -1.89 -31.09 -0.20
CA LEU A 32 -2.08 -29.66 0.02
C LEU A 32 -3.24 -29.13 -0.81
N VAL A 33 -4.18 -28.42 -0.17
CA VAL A 33 -5.22 -27.63 -0.83
C VAL A 33 -5.03 -26.18 -0.40
N GLY A 34 -4.51 -25.34 -1.28
CA GLY A 34 -4.35 -23.91 -1.05
C GLY A 34 -5.53 -23.12 -1.61
N ALA A 35 -6.05 -22.16 -0.84
CA ALA A 35 -7.03 -21.18 -1.29
C ALA A 35 -6.41 -19.78 -1.34
N THR A 36 -6.78 -18.98 -2.34
CA THR A 36 -6.30 -17.61 -2.52
C THR A 36 -7.27 -16.84 -3.41
N THR A 37 -7.43 -15.53 -3.14
CA THR A 37 -8.11 -14.59 -4.04
C THR A 37 -7.17 -14.01 -5.09
N GLU A 38 -5.86 -14.07 -4.84
CA GLU A 38 -4.82 -13.52 -5.71
C GLU A 38 -4.54 -14.44 -6.89
N ASN A 39 -3.97 -13.88 -7.96
CA ASN A 39 -3.52 -14.70 -9.09
C ASN A 39 -2.36 -15.61 -8.65
N PRO A 40 -2.53 -16.96 -8.67
CA PRO A 40 -1.54 -17.89 -8.13
C PRO A 40 -0.17 -17.79 -8.80
N SER A 41 -0.13 -17.42 -10.09
CA SER A 41 1.11 -17.30 -10.87
C SER A 41 2.03 -16.18 -10.39
N PHE A 42 1.49 -15.17 -9.70
CA PHE A 42 2.28 -14.07 -9.13
C PHE A 42 2.61 -14.29 -7.66
N ALA A 43 1.70 -14.90 -6.92
CA ALA A 43 1.79 -14.98 -5.47
C ALA A 43 2.43 -16.26 -4.94
N LEU A 44 2.43 -17.34 -5.74
CA LEU A 44 3.02 -18.61 -5.39
C LEU A 44 4.33 -18.86 -6.12
N ASN A 45 5.24 -19.55 -5.47
CA ASN A 45 6.49 -19.95 -6.09
C ASN A 45 6.25 -21.02 -7.17
N ALA A 46 7.12 -21.04 -8.18
CA ALA A 46 6.96 -21.92 -9.33
C ALA A 46 7.04 -23.42 -8.96
N ALA A 47 7.74 -23.77 -7.88
CA ALA A 47 7.92 -25.14 -7.44
C ALA A 47 6.63 -25.75 -6.86
N LEU A 48 5.85 -24.96 -6.12
CA LEU A 48 4.52 -25.34 -5.65
C LEU A 48 3.55 -25.46 -6.81
N LEU A 49 3.53 -24.47 -7.71
CA LEU A 49 2.65 -24.48 -8.87
C LEU A 49 2.91 -25.68 -9.79
N SER A 50 4.15 -26.15 -9.93
CA SER A 50 4.45 -27.33 -10.75
C SER A 50 3.95 -28.65 -10.14
N ARG A 51 3.51 -28.64 -8.87
CA ARG A 51 3.00 -29.82 -8.13
C ARG A 51 1.53 -29.68 -7.74
N ALA A 52 0.91 -28.55 -8.05
CA ALA A 52 -0.48 -28.25 -7.73
C ALA A 52 -1.31 -28.08 -9.00
N ARG A 53 -2.58 -28.50 -8.94
CA ARG A 53 -3.56 -28.18 -9.97
C ARG A 53 -4.30 -26.90 -9.58
N VAL A 54 -4.25 -25.89 -10.46
CA VAL A 54 -4.99 -24.64 -10.25
C VAL A 54 -6.42 -24.82 -10.74
N LEU A 55 -7.38 -24.48 -9.87
CA LEU A 55 -8.81 -24.43 -10.18
C LEU A 55 -9.31 -23.00 -9.98
N THR A 56 -9.96 -22.45 -11.00
CA THR A 56 -10.55 -21.10 -10.91
C THR A 56 -12.01 -21.22 -10.50
N PHE A 57 -12.34 -20.59 -9.37
CA PHE A 57 -13.71 -20.43 -8.92
C PHE A 57 -14.26 -19.09 -9.42
N LYS A 58 -15.57 -19.05 -9.65
CA LYS A 58 -16.28 -17.81 -9.96
C LYS A 58 -17.15 -17.44 -8.77
N ALA A 59 -17.45 -16.16 -8.63
CA ALA A 59 -18.47 -15.69 -7.71
C ALA A 59 -19.80 -16.44 -7.96
N LEU A 60 -20.55 -16.67 -6.89
CA LEU A 60 -21.84 -17.33 -6.98
C LEU A 60 -22.84 -16.41 -7.69
N ASP A 61 -23.68 -16.98 -8.54
CA ASP A 61 -24.82 -16.24 -9.07
C ASP A 61 -25.94 -16.12 -8.02
N GLU A 62 -26.90 -15.24 -8.29
CA GLU A 62 -28.02 -14.99 -7.38
C GLU A 62 -28.82 -16.26 -7.07
N ALA A 63 -28.99 -17.15 -8.07
CA ALA A 63 -29.69 -18.42 -7.88
C ALA A 63 -28.96 -19.35 -6.90
N ALA A 64 -27.63 -19.44 -6.98
CA ALA A 64 -26.81 -20.20 -6.06
C ALA A 64 -26.82 -19.61 -4.64
N LEU A 65 -26.84 -18.29 -4.50
CA LEU A 65 -26.97 -17.62 -3.19
C LEU A 65 -28.33 -17.88 -2.56
N LEU A 66 -29.42 -17.75 -3.32
CA LEU A 66 -30.78 -18.06 -2.84
C LEU A 66 -30.91 -19.55 -2.44
N PHE A 67 -30.25 -20.45 -3.18
CA PHE A 67 -30.16 -21.86 -2.84
C PHE A 67 -29.40 -22.10 -1.52
N LEU A 68 -28.28 -21.39 -1.29
CA LEU A 68 -27.56 -21.44 -0.01
C LEU A 68 -28.42 -20.99 1.17
N LEU A 69 -29.18 -19.90 1.01
CA LEU A 69 -30.12 -19.43 2.03
C LEU A 69 -31.17 -20.50 2.36
N GLY A 70 -31.74 -21.15 1.34
CA GLY A 70 -32.68 -22.26 1.52
C GLY A 70 -32.09 -23.42 2.32
N ARG A 71 -30.82 -23.77 2.05
CA ARG A 71 -30.11 -24.80 2.84
C ARG A 71 -29.88 -24.37 4.29
N ALA A 72 -29.57 -23.10 4.52
CA ALA A 72 -29.36 -22.56 5.86
C ALA A 72 -30.64 -22.64 6.69
N GLU A 73 -31.79 -22.29 6.12
CA GLU A 73 -33.10 -22.39 6.79
C GLU A 73 -33.44 -23.83 7.20
N VAL A 74 -33.16 -24.80 6.32
CA VAL A 74 -33.37 -26.23 6.62
C VAL A 74 -32.46 -26.70 7.77
N LEU A 75 -31.21 -26.26 7.80
CA LEU A 75 -30.25 -26.65 8.85
C LEU A 75 -30.58 -26.01 10.20
N GLU A 76 -31.03 -24.75 10.19
CA GLU A 76 -31.39 -24.00 11.39
C GLU A 76 -32.81 -24.33 11.89
N GLY A 77 -33.64 -24.97 11.06
CA GLY A 77 -35.03 -25.30 11.38
C GLY A 77 -35.94 -24.07 11.52
N ARG A 78 -35.54 -22.93 10.91
CA ARG A 78 -36.28 -21.66 10.92
C ARG A 78 -36.13 -20.96 9.58
N GLU A 79 -37.22 -20.41 9.07
CA GLU A 79 -37.22 -19.60 7.85
C GLU A 79 -36.60 -18.22 8.11
N LEU A 80 -36.05 -17.60 7.07
CA LEU A 80 -35.64 -16.21 7.13
C LEU A 80 -36.89 -15.31 7.15
N PRO A 81 -37.00 -14.41 8.14
CA PRO A 81 -38.14 -13.50 8.25
C PRO A 81 -38.02 -12.35 7.24
N LEU A 82 -38.09 -12.69 5.95
CA LEU A 82 -37.93 -11.78 4.83
C LEU A 82 -39.08 -11.95 3.85
N THR A 83 -39.54 -10.85 3.25
CA THR A 83 -40.39 -10.93 2.06
C THR A 83 -39.58 -11.52 0.89
N PRO A 84 -40.23 -12.07 -0.16
CA PRO A 84 -39.54 -12.58 -1.34
C PRO A 84 -38.60 -11.55 -2.00
N GLU A 85 -39.01 -10.28 -2.02
CA GLU A 85 -38.24 -9.16 -2.57
C GLU A 85 -37.01 -8.85 -1.70
N ALA A 86 -37.20 -8.78 -0.38
CA ALA A 86 -36.11 -8.59 0.57
C ALA A 86 -35.11 -9.75 0.53
N ARG A 87 -35.57 -10.98 0.30
CA ARG A 87 -34.71 -12.16 0.13
C ARG A 87 -33.81 -12.04 -1.10
N GLN A 88 -34.34 -11.56 -2.24
CA GLN A 88 -33.53 -11.27 -3.42
C GLN A 88 -32.54 -10.13 -3.16
N GLN A 89 -32.99 -9.09 -2.44
CA GLN A 89 -32.10 -7.99 -2.05
C GLN A 89 -30.96 -8.44 -1.13
N LEU A 90 -31.22 -9.34 -0.18
CA LEU A 90 -30.19 -9.97 0.67
C LEU A 90 -29.13 -10.69 -0.16
N ALA A 91 -29.55 -11.46 -1.17
CA ALA A 91 -28.63 -12.14 -2.09
C ALA A 91 -27.80 -11.13 -2.90
N ARG A 92 -28.40 -10.01 -3.34
CA ARG A 92 -27.69 -8.94 -4.03
C ARG A 92 -26.66 -8.23 -3.14
N PHE A 93 -26.95 -8.04 -1.84
CA PHE A 93 -25.99 -7.46 -0.90
C PHE A 93 -24.75 -8.33 -0.69
N ALA A 94 -24.85 -9.64 -0.85
CA ALA A 94 -23.73 -10.55 -0.71
C ALA A 94 -22.79 -10.59 -1.93
N ASP A 95 -23.19 -9.98 -3.07
CA ASP A 95 -22.37 -9.80 -4.28
C ASP A 95 -21.58 -11.05 -4.72
N GLY A 96 -22.24 -12.20 -4.67
CA GLY A 96 -21.66 -13.49 -5.07
C GLY A 96 -20.79 -14.19 -4.03
N ASP A 97 -20.66 -13.66 -2.81
CA ASP A 97 -20.00 -14.31 -1.68
C ASP A 97 -21.00 -15.12 -0.82
N GLY A 98 -20.83 -16.44 -0.83
CA GLY A 98 -21.67 -17.37 -0.06
C GLY A 98 -21.49 -17.30 1.46
N ARG A 99 -20.32 -16.90 1.96
CA ARG A 99 -20.09 -16.66 3.40
C ARG A 99 -20.77 -15.35 3.82
N ALA A 100 -20.69 -14.32 2.99
CA ALA A 100 -21.35 -13.04 3.26
C ALA A 100 -22.88 -13.21 3.35
N VAL A 101 -23.50 -13.91 2.40
CA VAL A 101 -24.97 -14.12 2.41
C VAL A 101 -25.44 -14.89 3.65
N LEU A 102 -24.68 -15.87 4.11
CA LEU A 102 -24.99 -16.64 5.31
C LEU A 102 -24.79 -15.83 6.59
N THR A 103 -23.78 -14.96 6.61
CA THR A 103 -23.56 -14.03 7.73
C THR A 103 -24.73 -13.05 7.85
N LEU A 104 -25.15 -12.46 6.72
CA LEU A 104 -26.31 -11.58 6.69
C LEU A 104 -27.58 -12.31 7.13
N ALA A 105 -27.80 -13.55 6.68
CA ALA A 105 -28.92 -14.37 7.13
C ALA A 105 -28.93 -14.58 8.66
N GLU A 106 -27.77 -14.85 9.26
CA GLU A 106 -27.63 -14.95 10.71
C GLU A 106 -28.00 -13.65 11.43
N GLU A 107 -27.60 -12.51 10.88
CA GLU A 107 -27.93 -11.19 11.42
C GLU A 107 -29.44 -10.93 11.36
N ILE A 108 -30.09 -11.26 10.25
CA ILE A 108 -31.54 -11.13 10.13
C ILE A 108 -32.26 -11.98 11.18
N TRP A 109 -31.86 -13.24 11.36
CA TRP A 109 -32.45 -14.08 12.40
C TRP A 109 -32.24 -13.55 13.81
N ARG A 110 -31.12 -12.89 14.10
CA ARG A 110 -30.84 -12.29 15.41
C ARG A 110 -31.61 -10.99 15.63
N ALA A 111 -31.83 -10.21 14.58
CA ALA A 111 -32.52 -8.93 14.66
C ALA A 111 -34.04 -9.07 14.74
N ALA A 112 -34.61 -10.12 14.13
CA ALA A 112 -36.04 -10.31 14.06
C ALA A 112 -36.66 -10.61 15.43
N LYS A 113 -37.73 -9.89 15.77
CA LYS A 113 -38.61 -10.25 16.88
C LYS A 113 -39.56 -11.38 16.46
N PRO A 114 -40.15 -12.11 17.42
CA PRO A 114 -41.11 -13.17 17.10
C PRO A 114 -42.26 -12.66 16.20
N GLY A 115 -42.42 -13.25 15.02
CA GLY A 115 -43.46 -12.90 14.03
C GLY A 115 -43.18 -11.67 13.17
N GLU A 116 -42.01 -11.03 13.34
CA GLU A 116 -41.57 -9.94 12.48
C GLU A 116 -41.09 -10.48 11.13
N VAL A 117 -41.38 -9.77 10.04
CA VAL A 117 -40.91 -10.08 8.69
C VAL A 117 -40.42 -8.76 8.09
N PHE A 118 -39.18 -8.72 7.63
CA PHE A 118 -38.60 -7.52 7.03
C PHE A 118 -38.87 -7.47 5.53
N ASP A 119 -39.31 -6.32 5.06
CA ASP A 119 -39.30 -5.95 3.64
C ASP A 119 -37.93 -5.35 3.26
N GLU A 120 -37.80 -4.84 2.03
CA GLU A 120 -36.53 -4.29 1.53
C GLU A 120 -36.01 -3.11 2.38
N ALA A 121 -36.92 -2.27 2.89
CA ALA A 121 -36.57 -1.12 3.72
C ALA A 121 -36.14 -1.55 5.13
N GLY A 122 -36.89 -2.47 5.75
CA GLY A 122 -36.54 -3.05 7.04
C GLY A 122 -35.23 -3.83 6.99
N LEU A 123 -35.00 -4.58 5.90
CA LEU A 123 -33.73 -5.26 5.66
C LEU A 123 -32.56 -4.27 5.60
N ALA A 124 -32.70 -3.22 4.80
CA ALA A 124 -31.68 -2.18 4.69
C ALA A 124 -31.41 -1.52 6.04
N GLU A 125 -32.43 -1.29 6.87
CA GLU A 125 -32.26 -0.72 8.22
C GLU A 125 -31.52 -1.69 9.15
N VAL A 126 -31.83 -2.99 9.12
CA VAL A 126 -31.14 -4.01 9.92
C VAL A 126 -29.66 -4.10 9.54
N ILE A 127 -29.37 -4.07 8.24
CA ILE A 127 -27.99 -4.07 7.72
C ILE A 127 -27.28 -2.75 8.06
N GLN A 128 -27.92 -1.60 7.86
CA GLN A 128 -27.34 -0.27 8.12
C GLN A 128 -27.11 0.00 9.60
N ARG A 129 -27.93 -0.53 10.51
CA ARG A 129 -27.71 -0.43 11.96
C ARG A 129 -26.38 -1.07 12.39
N ARG A 130 -25.69 -1.79 11.50
CA ARG A 130 -24.36 -2.35 11.79
C ARG A 130 -23.31 -2.37 10.68
N ALA A 131 -23.61 -2.05 9.43
CA ALA A 131 -22.58 -2.02 8.40
C ALA A 131 -21.74 -0.72 8.50
N PRO A 132 -20.40 -0.78 8.54
CA PRO A 132 -19.59 -1.87 7.99
C PRO A 132 -18.56 -2.44 8.99
N ILE A 133 -18.79 -3.68 9.46
CA ILE A 133 -17.67 -4.63 9.51
C ILE A 133 -17.53 -5.15 8.09
N TYR A 134 -16.72 -4.42 7.36
CA TYR A 134 -16.21 -4.73 6.04
C TYR A 134 -15.82 -6.21 5.93
N ASP A 135 -16.30 -6.86 4.88
CA ASP A 135 -15.69 -8.09 4.42
C ASP A 135 -14.29 -7.74 3.88
N LYS A 136 -13.27 -8.21 4.60
CA LYS A 136 -11.86 -8.17 4.22
C LYS A 136 -11.55 -9.06 3.00
N ALA A 137 -12.43 -9.12 2.00
CA ALA A 137 -12.06 -9.61 0.69
C ALA A 137 -11.03 -8.62 0.12
N GLN A 138 -9.75 -8.99 0.22
CA GLN A 138 -8.61 -8.08 0.07
C GLN A 138 -8.56 -7.38 -1.30
N ASP A 139 -9.16 -7.96 -2.35
CA ASP A 139 -9.17 -7.43 -3.70
C ASP A 139 -9.89 -6.07 -3.81
N GLY A 140 -11.04 -5.89 -3.15
CA GLY A 140 -11.80 -4.62 -3.19
C GLY A 140 -11.02 -3.48 -2.54
N HIS A 141 -10.45 -3.76 -1.36
CA HIS A 141 -9.59 -2.83 -0.63
C HIS A 141 -8.36 -2.44 -1.46
N TYR A 142 -7.62 -3.43 -1.99
CA TYR A 142 -6.41 -3.16 -2.78
C TYR A 142 -6.71 -2.41 -4.06
N ASN A 143 -7.82 -2.72 -4.74
CA ASN A 143 -8.23 -2.01 -5.95
C ASN A 143 -8.62 -0.56 -5.66
N LEU A 144 -9.38 -0.30 -4.59
CA LEU A 144 -9.78 1.06 -4.23
C LEU A 144 -8.60 1.93 -3.79
N ILE A 145 -7.70 1.41 -2.94
CA ILE A 145 -6.52 2.20 -2.53
C ILE A 145 -5.55 2.43 -3.70
N SER A 146 -5.47 1.46 -4.61
CA SER A 146 -4.70 1.55 -5.84
C SER A 146 -5.29 2.60 -6.79
N ALA A 147 -6.62 2.68 -6.89
CA ALA A 147 -7.33 3.69 -7.65
C ALA A 147 -7.13 5.09 -7.06
N LEU A 148 -7.34 5.26 -5.74
CA LEU A 148 -7.09 6.51 -5.02
C LEU A 148 -5.64 7.02 -5.25
N HIS A 149 -4.66 6.13 -5.13
CA HIS A 149 -3.27 6.49 -5.37
C HIS A 149 -3.04 6.95 -6.83
N LYS A 150 -3.62 6.24 -7.80
CA LYS A 150 -3.47 6.57 -9.22
C LYS A 150 -4.16 7.87 -9.59
N THR A 151 -5.33 8.18 -9.02
CA THR A 151 -6.05 9.44 -9.30
C THR A 151 -5.32 10.64 -8.70
N ILE A 152 -4.79 10.52 -7.47
CA ILE A 152 -3.91 11.54 -6.88
C ILE A 152 -2.68 11.75 -7.78
N ARG A 153 -1.99 10.69 -8.18
CA ARG A 153 -0.84 10.78 -9.09
C ARG A 153 -1.21 11.35 -10.46
N GLY A 154 -2.38 10.99 -10.96
CA GLY A 154 -2.97 11.47 -12.23
C GLY A 154 -3.47 12.91 -12.18
N SER A 155 -3.43 13.55 -11.00
CA SER A 155 -3.91 14.91 -10.77
C SER A 155 -5.40 15.10 -11.03
N ASP A 156 -6.20 14.09 -10.65
CA ASP A 156 -7.66 14.11 -10.73
C ASP A 156 -8.25 14.21 -9.30
N PRO A 157 -8.52 15.42 -8.78
CA PRO A 157 -8.99 15.61 -7.41
C PRO A 157 -10.41 15.06 -7.21
N ASP A 158 -11.27 15.12 -8.23
CA ASP A 158 -12.66 14.66 -8.15
C ASP A 158 -12.71 13.14 -8.03
N ALA A 159 -11.99 12.42 -8.91
CA ALA A 159 -11.90 10.97 -8.83
C ALA A 159 -11.17 10.51 -7.55
N ALA A 160 -10.16 11.25 -7.10
CA ALA A 160 -9.49 10.98 -5.83
C ALA A 160 -10.44 11.10 -4.63
N LEU A 161 -11.23 12.17 -4.54
CA LEU A 161 -12.25 12.32 -3.50
C LEU A 161 -13.29 11.20 -3.57
N TYR A 162 -13.74 10.82 -4.77
CA TYR A 162 -14.69 9.72 -4.93
C TYR A 162 -14.14 8.40 -4.38
N TYR A 163 -12.91 8.00 -4.74
CA TYR A 163 -12.33 6.76 -4.21
C TYR A 163 -12.02 6.84 -2.71
N PHE A 164 -11.61 8.00 -2.21
CA PHE A 164 -11.42 8.23 -0.78
C PHE A 164 -12.74 8.07 -0.01
N ALA A 165 -13.80 8.75 -0.43
CA ALA A 165 -15.12 8.66 0.18
C ALA A 165 -15.69 7.23 0.09
N ARG A 166 -15.51 6.55 -1.05
CA ARG A 166 -15.87 5.14 -1.24
C ARG A 166 -15.18 4.20 -0.27
N MET A 167 -13.95 4.50 0.14
CA MET A 167 -13.23 3.71 1.14
C MET A 167 -13.72 4.02 2.56
N LEU A 168 -13.98 5.29 2.88
CA LEU A 168 -14.56 5.68 4.17
C LEU A 168 -15.96 5.06 4.38
N ASP A 169 -16.83 5.20 3.38
CA ASP A 169 -18.19 4.62 3.37
C ASP A 169 -18.15 3.09 3.49
N ALA A 170 -17.13 2.46 2.91
CA ALA A 170 -16.88 1.05 3.05
C ALA A 170 -16.28 0.63 4.42
N GLY A 171 -16.01 1.58 5.33
CA GLY A 171 -15.49 1.28 6.67
C GLY A 171 -13.98 1.10 6.75
N GLU A 172 -13.23 1.62 5.77
CA GLU A 172 -11.77 1.66 5.85
C GLU A 172 -11.30 2.44 7.08
N ASP A 173 -10.26 1.97 7.76
CA ASP A 173 -9.62 2.73 8.83
C ASP A 173 -9.03 4.04 8.26
N PRO A 174 -9.49 5.24 8.65
CA PRO A 174 -8.96 6.48 8.08
C PRO A 174 -7.47 6.68 8.39
N ARG A 175 -6.92 6.00 9.42
CA ARG A 175 -5.47 5.98 9.67
C ARG A 175 -4.71 5.23 8.59
N PHE A 176 -5.31 4.20 7.98
CA PHE A 176 -4.74 3.55 6.79
C PHE A 176 -4.67 4.52 5.61
N LEU A 177 -5.75 5.25 5.35
CA LEU A 177 -5.79 6.27 4.31
C LEU A 177 -4.74 7.36 4.57
N ALA A 178 -4.64 7.86 5.80
CA ALA A 178 -3.62 8.84 6.20
C ALA A 178 -2.19 8.37 5.91
N ARG A 179 -1.84 7.12 6.25
CA ARG A 179 -0.53 6.53 5.91
C ARG A 179 -0.28 6.50 4.40
N ARG A 180 -1.31 6.22 3.60
CA ARG A 180 -1.23 6.18 2.14
C ARG A 180 -1.10 7.57 1.53
N LEU A 181 -1.74 8.59 2.08
CA LEU A 181 -1.57 9.99 1.68
C LEU A 181 -0.14 10.48 1.97
N VAL A 182 0.41 10.17 3.16
CA VAL A 182 1.83 10.45 3.47
C VAL A 182 2.76 9.77 2.47
N ARG A 183 2.46 8.52 2.07
CA ARG A 183 3.23 7.83 1.04
C ARG A 183 3.18 8.53 -0.31
N MET A 184 2.01 8.96 -0.76
CA MET A 184 1.84 9.68 -2.04
C MET A 184 2.55 11.05 -2.01
N ALA A 185 2.51 11.75 -0.88
CA ALA A 185 3.21 13.01 -0.69
C ALA A 185 4.73 12.87 -0.94
N VAL A 186 5.36 11.79 -0.47
CA VAL A 186 6.81 11.59 -0.65
C VAL A 186 7.19 10.90 -1.96
N GLU A 187 6.30 10.10 -2.55
CA GLU A 187 6.59 9.33 -3.78
C GLU A 187 6.22 10.07 -5.06
N ASP A 188 5.05 10.72 -5.10
CA ASP A 188 4.45 11.24 -6.33
C ASP A 188 4.46 12.78 -6.42
N ILE A 189 4.55 13.46 -5.27
CA ILE A 189 4.74 14.92 -5.19
C ILE A 189 6.22 15.24 -4.94
N GLY A 190 6.81 14.63 -3.90
CA GLY A 190 8.23 14.70 -3.62
C GLY A 190 8.72 16.13 -3.39
N LEU A 191 9.84 16.50 -3.99
CA LEU A 191 10.44 17.83 -3.84
C LEU A 191 9.85 18.86 -4.80
N ALA A 192 8.95 18.48 -5.71
CA ALA A 192 8.23 19.45 -6.53
C ALA A 192 7.30 20.32 -5.67
N ASP A 193 6.82 19.81 -4.54
CA ASP A 193 6.23 20.60 -3.47
C ASP A 193 6.60 20.02 -2.09
N PRO A 194 7.63 20.59 -1.43
CA PRO A 194 8.10 20.12 -0.12
C PRO A 194 7.05 20.24 1.00
N GLN A 195 6.00 21.05 0.83
CA GLN A 195 4.94 21.19 1.84
C GLN A 195 3.99 20.00 1.85
N ALA A 196 3.95 19.17 0.80
CA ALA A 196 3.03 18.04 0.70
C ALA A 196 3.16 17.04 1.86
N LEU A 197 4.38 16.71 2.30
CA LEU A 197 4.59 15.83 3.44
C LEU A 197 4.08 16.48 4.74
N ILE A 198 4.31 17.79 4.91
CA ILE A 198 3.87 18.54 6.09
C ILE A 198 2.34 18.57 6.13
N HIS A 199 1.68 18.88 5.02
CA HIS A 199 0.23 18.85 4.89
C HIS A 199 -0.35 17.46 5.19
N ALA A 200 0.24 16.39 4.64
CA ALA A 200 -0.22 15.02 4.88
C ALA A 200 -0.06 14.60 6.35
N ARG A 201 1.03 14.99 6.99
CA ARG A 201 1.25 14.73 8.42
C ARG A 201 0.29 15.53 9.31
N ALA A 202 0.11 16.82 9.01
CA ALA A 202 -0.82 17.67 9.75
C ALA A 202 -2.26 17.15 9.64
N ALA A 203 -2.67 16.67 8.45
CA ALA A 203 -3.99 16.06 8.27
C ALA A 203 -4.14 14.76 9.08
N ALA A 204 -3.11 13.91 9.11
CA ALA A 204 -3.12 12.70 9.94
C ALA A 204 -3.21 13.02 11.44
N GLU A 205 -2.42 13.98 11.93
CA GLU A 205 -2.43 14.43 13.32
C GLU A 205 -3.77 15.08 13.69
N THR A 206 -4.35 15.88 12.79
CA THR A 206 -5.69 16.47 12.96
C THR A 206 -6.76 15.38 13.06
N TYR A 207 -6.66 14.32 12.25
CA TYR A 207 -7.58 13.17 12.36
C TYR A 207 -7.47 12.48 13.72
N GLU A 208 -6.25 12.27 14.24
CA GLU A 208 -6.08 11.69 15.59
C GLU A 208 -6.70 12.58 16.68
N GLN A 209 -6.67 13.90 16.50
CA GLN A 209 -7.23 14.84 17.46
C GLN A 209 -8.77 14.91 17.41
N LEU A 210 -9.37 14.88 16.22
CA LEU A 210 -10.81 15.08 16.05
C LEU A 210 -11.60 13.77 15.99
N GLY A 211 -11.01 12.68 15.52
CA GLY A 211 -11.71 11.41 15.27
C GLY A 211 -12.69 11.48 14.09
N SER A 212 -13.49 10.43 13.92
CA SER A 212 -14.55 10.40 12.92
C SER A 212 -15.88 10.89 13.51
N PRO A 213 -16.70 11.62 12.72
CA PRO A 213 -16.48 11.99 11.32
C PRO A 213 -15.68 13.28 11.08
N GLU A 214 -15.51 14.16 12.08
CA GLU A 214 -15.01 15.53 11.88
C GLU A 214 -13.57 15.58 11.31
N GLY A 215 -12.71 14.67 11.73
CA GLY A 215 -11.32 14.57 11.29
C GLY A 215 -11.17 14.06 9.86
N GLU A 216 -12.18 13.39 9.29
CA GLU A 216 -12.13 12.88 7.92
C GLU A 216 -12.03 14.01 6.89
N LEU A 217 -12.58 15.18 7.21
CA LEU A 217 -12.48 16.37 6.37
C LEU A 217 -11.03 16.87 6.25
N ALA A 218 -10.20 16.71 7.29
CA ALA A 218 -8.78 17.05 7.22
C ALA A 218 -8.04 16.14 6.22
N LEU A 219 -8.38 14.85 6.19
CA LEU A 219 -7.84 13.89 5.22
C LEU A 219 -8.36 14.17 3.80
N ALA A 220 -9.64 14.52 3.64
CA ALA A 220 -10.20 14.93 2.35
C ALA A 220 -9.51 16.18 1.79
N ASN A 221 -9.23 17.19 2.63
CA ASN A 221 -8.45 18.36 2.24
C ASN A 221 -7.04 17.97 1.78
N CYS A 222 -6.40 17.00 2.44
CA CYS A 222 -5.11 16.47 2.03
C CYS A 222 -5.19 15.74 0.68
N VAL A 223 -6.24 14.95 0.43
CA VAL A 223 -6.47 14.31 -0.89
C VAL A 223 -6.48 15.36 -2.00
N ILE A 224 -7.26 16.43 -1.84
CA ILE A 224 -7.36 17.52 -2.82
C ILE A 224 -6.01 18.21 -3.01
N TYR A 225 -5.33 18.52 -1.91
CA TYR A 225 -4.00 19.14 -1.94
C TYR A 225 -3.02 18.29 -2.75
N LEU A 226 -2.90 17.00 -2.45
CA LEU A 226 -1.97 16.10 -3.12
C LEU A 226 -2.34 15.90 -4.59
N ALA A 227 -3.63 15.78 -4.90
CA ALA A 227 -4.11 15.65 -6.27
C ALA A 227 -3.80 16.92 -7.10
N THR A 228 -3.83 18.11 -6.51
CA THR A 228 -3.58 19.37 -7.23
C THR A 228 -2.11 19.83 -7.18
N ALA A 229 -1.27 19.23 -6.32
CA ALA A 229 0.15 19.56 -6.20
C ALA A 229 0.97 19.22 -7.47
N PRO A 230 2.08 19.94 -7.74
CA PRO A 230 3.00 19.58 -8.82
C PRO A 230 3.62 18.19 -8.58
N LYS A 231 3.66 17.35 -9.62
CA LYS A 231 4.07 15.94 -9.49
C LYS A 231 5.53 15.71 -9.83
N SER A 232 6.24 15.00 -8.96
CA SER A 232 7.60 14.50 -9.21
C SER A 232 7.90 13.25 -8.41
N ASN A 233 8.45 12.26 -9.11
CA ASN A 233 9.03 11.05 -8.52
C ASN A 233 10.56 11.05 -8.61
N ALA A 234 11.20 12.19 -8.90
CA ALA A 234 12.64 12.26 -9.14
C ALA A 234 13.46 11.82 -7.93
N ALA A 235 13.10 12.26 -6.72
CA ALA A 235 13.75 11.82 -5.49
C ALA A 235 13.59 10.31 -5.25
N TYR A 236 12.43 9.74 -5.60
CA TYR A 236 12.18 8.30 -5.50
C TYR A 236 13.04 7.48 -6.47
N LEU A 237 13.16 7.94 -7.72
CA LEU A 237 14.04 7.31 -8.71
C LEU A 237 15.51 7.44 -8.33
N ALA A 238 15.93 8.60 -7.83
CA ALA A 238 17.28 8.86 -7.35
C ALA A 238 17.66 7.92 -6.21
N TYR A 239 16.79 7.78 -5.20
CA TYR A 239 17.02 6.85 -4.09
C TYR A 239 17.12 5.39 -4.58
N LYS A 240 16.24 4.96 -5.50
CA LYS A 240 16.33 3.62 -6.10
C LYS A 240 17.65 3.40 -6.85
N ALA A 241 18.11 4.40 -7.60
CA ALA A 241 19.38 4.33 -8.31
C ALA A 241 20.56 4.22 -7.33
N ALA A 242 20.62 5.11 -6.33
CA ALA A 242 21.64 5.09 -5.29
C ALA A 242 21.71 3.75 -4.56
N MET A 243 20.56 3.19 -4.16
CA MET A 243 20.48 1.88 -3.51
C MET A 243 20.97 0.73 -4.39
N ARG A 244 20.72 0.78 -5.70
CA ARG A 244 21.26 -0.21 -6.65
C ARG A 244 22.78 -0.08 -6.79
N THR A 245 23.27 1.14 -6.97
CA THR A 245 24.70 1.39 -7.12
C THR A 245 25.48 0.99 -5.87
N ALA A 246 24.97 1.31 -4.67
CA ALA A 246 25.60 0.89 -3.41
C ALA A 246 25.68 -0.64 -3.30
N LYS A 247 24.62 -1.36 -3.68
CA LYS A 247 24.63 -2.84 -3.70
C LYS A 247 25.62 -3.42 -4.69
N GLN A 248 25.79 -2.79 -5.85
CA GLN A 248 26.71 -3.26 -6.91
C GLN A 248 28.17 -2.93 -6.60
N ALA A 249 28.44 -1.77 -6.01
CA ALA A 249 29.77 -1.32 -5.63
C ALA A 249 30.33 -2.07 -4.42
N GLY A 250 29.48 -2.71 -3.61
CA GLY A 250 29.91 -3.51 -2.47
C GLY A 250 30.43 -2.64 -1.32
N SER A 251 31.68 -2.89 -0.91
CA SER A 251 32.27 -2.28 0.30
C SER A 251 33.36 -1.25 -0.01
N LEU A 252 33.18 -0.45 -1.08
CA LEU A 252 34.08 0.66 -1.36
C LEU A 252 34.12 1.63 -0.18
N THR A 253 35.31 1.97 0.27
CA THR A 253 35.52 2.93 1.35
C THR A 253 35.37 4.36 0.82
N PRO A 254 34.80 5.29 1.59
CA PRO A 254 34.85 6.71 1.25
C PRO A 254 36.30 7.21 1.13
N PRO A 255 36.55 8.31 0.39
CA PRO A 255 37.87 8.95 0.38
C PRO A 255 38.34 9.31 1.79
N LYS A 256 39.62 9.10 2.08
CA LYS A 256 40.22 9.40 3.39
C LYS A 256 40.01 10.85 3.82
N THR A 257 39.95 11.77 2.86
CA THR A 257 39.75 13.22 3.07
C THR A 257 38.45 13.55 3.82
N ILE A 258 37.41 12.72 3.73
CA ILE A 258 36.13 12.93 4.43
C ILE A 258 35.89 11.95 5.59
N LEU A 259 36.89 11.15 5.95
CA LEU A 259 36.82 10.27 7.11
C LEU A 259 37.22 11.01 8.38
N ASN A 260 36.59 10.65 9.49
CA ASN A 260 37.00 11.16 10.80
C ASN A 260 38.37 10.60 11.21
N ALA A 261 39.19 11.42 11.88
CA ALA A 261 40.53 11.07 12.34
C ALA A 261 40.70 11.28 13.86
N PRO A 262 39.95 10.55 14.71
CA PRO A 262 39.97 10.77 16.15
C PRO A 262 41.29 10.33 16.81
N THR A 263 41.92 9.27 16.29
CA THR A 263 43.17 8.72 16.85
C THR A 263 44.42 9.34 16.21
N LYS A 264 45.56 9.23 16.91
CA LYS A 264 46.86 9.66 16.38
C LYS A 264 47.25 8.88 15.12
N LEU A 265 47.07 7.56 15.13
CA LEU A 265 47.36 6.69 13.99
C LEU A 265 46.54 7.07 12.75
N MET A 266 45.24 7.35 12.90
CA MET A 266 44.40 7.75 11.77
C MET A 266 44.86 9.07 11.14
N ARG A 267 45.28 10.06 11.95
CA ARG A 267 45.86 11.31 11.44
C ARG A 267 47.18 11.07 10.70
N GLU A 268 48.03 10.20 11.23
CA GLU A 268 49.28 9.79 10.57
C GLU A 268 49.04 9.05 9.26
N GLU A 269 47.94 8.30 9.14
CA GLU A 269 47.51 7.63 7.92
C GLU A 269 46.75 8.52 6.92
N GLY A 270 46.65 9.84 7.21
CA GLY A 270 46.06 10.85 6.33
C GLY A 270 44.53 10.92 6.35
N TYR A 271 43.88 10.40 7.39
CA TYR A 271 42.42 10.53 7.54
C TYR A 271 42.08 11.99 7.84
N GLY A 272 41.08 12.53 7.15
CA GLY A 272 40.65 13.93 7.28
C GLY A 272 41.66 14.97 6.79
N ALA A 273 42.82 14.53 6.27
CA ALA A 273 43.78 15.43 5.65
C ALA A 273 43.13 16.07 4.41
N ASP A 274 43.40 17.36 4.20
CA ASP A 274 42.91 18.13 3.05
C ASP A 274 41.38 18.18 2.92
N TYR A 275 40.64 17.98 4.02
CA TYR A 275 39.21 18.25 4.06
C TYR A 275 38.96 19.76 3.86
N ALA A 276 38.23 20.10 2.81
CA ALA A 276 37.85 21.48 2.54
C ALA A 276 36.53 21.78 3.25
N TYR A 277 36.59 22.60 4.32
CA TYR A 277 35.39 22.99 5.04
C TYR A 277 34.57 23.97 4.19
N ASP A 278 33.42 23.53 3.69
CA ASP A 278 32.62 24.26 2.71
C ASP A 278 32.28 25.69 3.16
N HIS A 279 32.01 25.92 4.45
CA HIS A 279 31.68 27.25 4.98
C HIS A 279 32.82 28.27 4.91
N ASP A 280 34.08 27.82 4.83
CA ASP A 280 35.25 28.70 4.69
C ASP A 280 35.55 29.01 3.22
N ALA A 281 34.97 28.25 2.28
CA ALA A 281 35.15 28.46 0.85
C ALA A 281 34.22 29.59 0.34
N PRO A 282 34.63 30.32 -0.72
CA PRO A 282 33.72 31.23 -1.42
C PRO A 282 32.44 30.49 -1.85
N ASP A 283 31.30 31.18 -1.73
CA ASP A 283 29.95 30.65 -1.99
C ASP A 283 29.49 29.54 -1.02
N ALA A 284 30.24 29.31 0.05
CA ALA A 284 30.07 28.20 0.99
C ALA A 284 30.07 26.82 0.29
N PHE A 285 30.93 26.64 -0.74
CA PHE A 285 30.99 25.42 -1.55
C PHE A 285 32.42 25.15 -2.05
N SER A 286 33.15 24.19 -1.48
CA SER A 286 34.53 23.87 -1.86
C SER A 286 34.67 23.25 -3.26
N GLY A 287 33.63 22.54 -3.72
CA GLY A 287 33.70 21.71 -4.92
C GLY A 287 34.34 20.33 -4.70
N GLN A 288 34.77 19.99 -3.47
CA GLN A 288 35.50 18.75 -3.18
C GLN A 288 34.76 17.49 -3.66
N ASN A 289 35.52 16.52 -4.17
CA ASN A 289 34.98 15.21 -4.53
C ASN A 289 34.82 14.31 -3.29
N TYR A 290 33.63 13.73 -3.15
CA TYR A 290 33.24 12.90 -2.01
C TYR A 290 33.03 11.43 -2.38
N TRP A 291 33.21 11.08 -3.65
CA TRP A 291 33.02 9.72 -4.15
C TRP A 291 34.28 8.87 -3.96
N PRO A 292 34.15 7.57 -3.63
CA PRO A 292 35.27 6.63 -3.73
C PRO A 292 35.89 6.70 -5.13
N ASP A 293 37.22 6.76 -5.22
CA ASP A 293 37.93 6.89 -6.50
C ASP A 293 37.54 5.80 -7.50
N ALA A 294 37.38 4.56 -7.02
CA ALA A 294 36.99 3.42 -7.83
C ALA A 294 35.55 3.47 -8.34
N LEU A 295 34.66 4.24 -7.69
CA LEU A 295 33.28 4.43 -8.12
C LEU A 295 33.13 5.64 -9.04
N GLY A 296 33.97 6.66 -8.85
CA GLY A 296 33.84 7.94 -9.51
C GLY A 296 32.53 8.66 -9.17
N ARG A 297 32.37 9.87 -9.73
CA ARG A 297 31.20 10.71 -9.49
C ARG A 297 29.95 10.12 -10.15
N GLN A 298 28.87 10.05 -9.37
CA GLN A 298 27.57 9.59 -9.83
C GLN A 298 26.54 10.72 -9.78
N TYR A 299 25.54 10.65 -10.67
CA TYR A 299 24.43 11.60 -10.74
C TYR A 299 23.12 10.82 -10.62
N PHE A 300 22.53 10.81 -9.41
CA PHE A 300 21.29 10.07 -9.17
C PHE A 300 20.04 10.94 -9.26
N TYR A 301 20.15 12.20 -8.84
CA TYR A 301 19.01 13.10 -8.73
C TYR A 301 19.02 14.10 -9.88
N ASP A 302 18.06 13.92 -10.77
CA ASP A 302 17.80 14.78 -11.93
C ASP A 302 16.36 15.34 -11.85
N PRO A 303 16.14 16.44 -11.12
CA PRO A 303 14.79 16.93 -10.81
C PRO A 303 14.11 17.60 -12.00
N PRO A 304 12.88 17.23 -12.41
CA PRO A 304 12.18 17.93 -13.49
C PRO A 304 11.91 19.41 -13.15
N GLU A 305 11.62 20.21 -14.17
CA GLU A 305 11.25 21.62 -13.99
C GLU A 305 9.77 21.80 -13.56
N ARG A 306 9.40 21.21 -12.42
CA ARG A 306 8.04 21.25 -11.86
C ARG A 306 8.04 21.78 -10.43
N GLY A 307 7.14 22.71 -10.13
CA GLY A 307 7.03 23.29 -8.79
C GLY A 307 8.38 23.82 -8.27
N PHE A 308 8.70 23.51 -7.02
CA PHE A 308 9.92 23.95 -6.34
C PHE A 308 11.20 23.29 -6.90
N GLU A 309 11.09 22.16 -7.60
CA GLU A 309 12.24 21.49 -8.20
C GLU A 309 12.92 22.33 -9.30
N ARG A 310 12.24 23.33 -9.86
CA ARG A 310 12.87 24.36 -10.72
C ARG A 310 13.99 25.10 -10.00
N GLU A 311 13.77 25.49 -8.75
CA GLU A 311 14.77 26.19 -7.94
C GLU A 311 15.89 25.26 -7.47
N ILE A 312 15.56 23.98 -7.25
CA ILE A 312 16.56 22.97 -6.92
C ILE A 312 17.46 22.72 -8.13
N ARG A 313 16.90 22.56 -9.34
CA ARG A 313 17.66 22.39 -10.58
C ARG A 313 18.64 23.53 -10.81
N LYS A 314 18.19 24.79 -10.69
CA LYS A 314 19.07 25.97 -10.80
C LYS A 314 20.26 25.92 -9.83
N ARG A 315 20.03 25.50 -8.58
CA ARG A 315 21.11 25.35 -7.59
C ARG A 315 22.08 24.23 -7.95
N LEU A 316 21.58 23.09 -8.40
CA LEU A 316 22.41 21.98 -8.84
C LEU A 316 23.28 22.36 -10.04
N GLU A 317 22.71 23.06 -11.03
CA GLU A 317 23.44 23.56 -12.20
C GLU A 317 24.51 24.59 -11.81
N TYR A 318 24.18 25.51 -10.90
CA TYR A 318 25.15 26.46 -10.36
C TYR A 318 26.32 25.77 -9.63
N TRP A 319 26.02 24.80 -8.75
CA TRP A 319 27.05 24.04 -8.04
C TRP A 319 27.88 23.17 -8.99
N GLU A 320 27.28 22.61 -10.03
CA GLU A 320 28.02 21.81 -11.02
C GLU A 320 29.00 22.69 -11.82
N LYS A 321 28.56 23.90 -12.19
CA LYS A 321 29.46 24.88 -12.82
C LYS A 321 30.63 25.25 -11.89
N LEU A 322 30.36 25.60 -10.63
CA LEU A 322 31.41 25.90 -9.66
C LEU A 322 32.36 24.73 -9.44
N ARG A 323 31.82 23.51 -9.40
CA ARG A 323 32.59 22.28 -9.23
C ARG A 323 33.60 22.09 -10.37
N GLN A 324 33.15 22.29 -11.62
CA GLN A 324 34.00 22.21 -12.81
C GLN A 324 35.09 23.30 -12.79
N GLU A 325 34.75 24.54 -12.42
CA GLU A 325 35.71 25.65 -12.32
C GLU A 325 36.79 25.40 -11.25
N ARG A 326 36.46 24.67 -10.18
CA ARG A 326 37.36 24.34 -9.06
C ARG A 326 38.07 22.98 -9.20
N GLY A 327 37.84 22.26 -10.30
CA GLY A 327 38.50 20.99 -10.60
C GLY A 327 38.05 19.79 -9.76
N GLY A 328 36.82 19.81 -9.24
CA GLY A 328 36.23 18.74 -8.41
C GLY A 328 35.21 17.84 -9.10
#